data_AF-A0A6G6K1L9-F1
#
_entry.id   AF-A0A6G6K1L9-F1
#
_cell.length_a   1.000
_cell.length_b   1.000
_cell.length_c   1.000
_cell.angle_alpha   90.00
_cell.angle_beta   90.00
_cell.angle_gamma   90.00
#
_symmetry.space_group_name_H-M   'P 1'
#
loop_
_entity.id
_entity.type
_entity.pdbx_description
1 polymer ?
#
loop_
_entity_poly.entity_id
_entity_poly.type
_entity_poly.pdbx_seq_one_letter_code
_entity_poly.pdbx_strand_id
1 'polypeptide(L)'
;MHEHLLRIEQLGVVPAIILENVSHAEPLANALLDGGLPCAEVTLRTPAALEILKRMAAFAKEGLLVGAGTVLTPAQADEAIAAGAQFIVTPGIDAELVRHCQARQVLIIPGATTATEVMLAANLGLECVKFFPAEASGGIKMLKALHGPFPNMRFMPTGGITLETFPEYLPFKPVVGVGGTWMVKKEWISTERFDIIADACEATMLAVADARRGNRLSKTKSVGTAADWQE
;
A
#
# COMPACT_ATOMS: atom_id res chain seq x y z
N MET A 1 10.58 -9.78 8.40
CA MET A 1 9.35 -9.02 8.14
C MET A 1 8.99 -8.04 9.26
N HIS A 2 8.98 -6.76 8.90
CA HIS A 2 8.64 -5.62 9.77
C HIS A 2 7.16 -5.64 10.20
N GLU A 3 6.84 -5.25 11.43
CA GLU A 3 5.47 -5.20 11.98
C GLU A 3 4.49 -4.43 11.07
N HIS A 4 4.86 -3.22 10.63
CA HIS A 4 3.98 -2.40 9.79
C HIS A 4 3.72 -3.02 8.43
N LEU A 5 4.66 -3.80 7.87
CA LEU A 5 4.44 -4.52 6.62
C LEU A 5 3.42 -5.65 6.80
N LEU A 6 3.44 -6.34 7.95
CA LEU A 6 2.41 -7.31 8.33
C LEU A 6 1.03 -6.67 8.45
N ARG A 7 0.95 -5.46 9.04
CA ARG A 7 -0.31 -4.72 9.15
C ARG A 7 -0.84 -4.30 7.77
N ILE A 8 0.01 -3.81 6.88
CA ILE A 8 -0.33 -3.54 5.47
C ILE A 8 -0.84 -4.82 4.81
N GLU A 9 -0.14 -5.94 5.02
CA GLU A 9 -0.56 -7.24 4.50
C GLU A 9 -1.93 -7.67 5.03
N GLN A 10 -2.23 -7.46 6.30
CA GLN A 10 -3.54 -7.81 6.85
C GLN A 10 -4.66 -6.98 6.25
N LEU A 11 -4.45 -5.69 6.01
CA LEU A 11 -5.44 -4.79 5.41
C LEU A 11 -5.61 -5.03 3.91
N GLY A 12 -4.53 -5.33 3.20
CA GLY A 12 -4.54 -5.60 1.76
C GLY A 12 -4.70 -4.37 0.86
N VAL A 13 -5.04 -3.21 1.42
CA VAL A 13 -5.20 -1.94 0.71
C VAL A 13 -4.53 -0.82 1.52
N VAL A 14 -3.88 0.11 0.83
CA VAL A 14 -3.28 1.32 1.41
C VAL A 14 -3.88 2.54 0.68
N PRO A 15 -4.73 3.33 1.35
CA PRO A 15 -5.21 4.61 0.82
C PRO A 15 -4.06 5.58 0.58
N ALA A 16 -3.83 5.96 -0.68
CA ALA A 16 -2.90 7.00 -1.07
C ALA A 16 -3.60 8.36 -1.03
N ILE A 17 -3.12 9.25 -0.17
CA ILE A 17 -3.83 10.45 0.23
C ILE A 17 -3.09 11.70 -0.21
N ILE A 18 -3.80 12.60 -0.89
CA ILE A 18 -3.33 13.95 -1.21
C ILE A 18 -4.32 14.92 -0.55
N LEU A 19 -3.89 15.58 0.52
CA LEU A 19 -4.68 16.60 1.21
C LEU A 19 -4.02 17.98 1.06
N GLU A 20 -4.86 18.98 0.83
CA GLU A 20 -4.45 20.39 0.73
C GLU A 20 -4.80 21.16 2.02
N ASN A 21 -5.90 20.80 2.68
CA ASN A 21 -6.39 21.45 3.89
C ASN A 21 -6.08 20.61 5.14
N VAL A 22 -5.39 21.22 6.10
CA VAL A 22 -5.03 20.62 7.37
C VAL A 22 -6.27 20.19 8.17
N SER A 23 -7.38 20.94 8.10
CA SER A 23 -8.59 20.62 8.88
C SER A 23 -9.29 19.33 8.44
N HIS A 24 -8.89 18.74 7.31
CA HIS A 24 -9.43 17.46 6.83
C HIS A 24 -8.69 16.25 7.42
N ALA A 25 -7.58 16.45 8.14
CA ALA A 25 -6.74 15.36 8.65
C ALA A 25 -7.49 14.46 9.66
N GLU A 26 -8.06 15.06 10.71
CA GLU A 26 -8.77 14.33 11.76
C GLU A 26 -10.10 13.72 11.27
N PRO A 27 -10.95 14.42 10.51
CA PRO A 27 -12.15 13.81 9.93
C PRO A 27 -11.84 12.62 9.01
N LEU A 28 -10.78 12.73 8.19
CA LEU A 28 -10.37 11.61 7.33
C LEU A 28 -9.83 10.43 8.13
N ALA A 29 -9.02 10.69 9.18
CA ALA A 29 -8.52 9.64 10.07
C ALA A 29 -9.66 8.85 10.73
N ASN A 30 -10.69 9.56 11.22
CA ASN A 30 -11.88 8.91 11.77
C ASN A 30 -12.62 8.09 10.72
N ALA A 31 -12.86 8.63 9.52
CA ALA A 31 -13.54 7.89 8.45
C ALA A 31 -12.81 6.58 8.06
N LEU A 32 -11.47 6.59 8.04
CA LEU A 32 -10.66 5.41 7.78
C LEU A 32 -10.80 4.36 8.89
N LEU A 33 -10.81 4.80 10.16
CA LEU A 33 -11.03 3.94 11.32
C LEU A 33 -12.44 3.34 11.32
N ASP A 34 -13.45 4.18 11.16
CA ASP A 34 -14.87 3.80 11.19
C ASP A 34 -15.21 2.85 10.04
N GLY A 35 -14.64 3.06 8.85
CA GLY A 35 -14.79 2.17 7.70
C GLY A 35 -13.95 0.90 7.75
N GLY A 36 -13.24 0.64 8.86
CA GLY A 36 -12.47 -0.59 9.06
C GLY A 36 -11.19 -0.70 8.21
N LEU A 37 -10.72 0.40 7.62
CA LEU A 37 -9.47 0.49 6.86
C LEU A 37 -8.48 1.44 7.57
N PRO A 38 -7.93 1.06 8.74
CA PRO A 38 -7.08 1.93 9.56
C PRO A 38 -5.65 2.05 9.00
N CYS A 39 -5.52 2.61 7.78
CA CYS A 39 -4.24 2.88 7.13
C CYS A 39 -4.29 4.12 6.23
N ALA A 40 -3.18 4.85 6.16
CA ALA A 40 -3.04 6.06 5.36
C ALA A 40 -1.59 6.23 4.85
N GLU A 41 -1.41 6.38 3.53
CA GLU A 41 -0.17 6.91 2.92
C GLU A 41 -0.39 8.39 2.60
N VAL A 42 0.05 9.29 3.48
CA VAL A 42 -0.02 10.75 3.25
C VAL A 42 1.11 11.16 2.32
N THR A 43 0.78 11.60 1.11
CA THR A 43 1.81 11.96 0.12
C THR A 43 2.37 13.37 0.36
N LEU A 44 3.70 13.51 0.36
CA LEU A 44 4.41 14.78 0.55
C LEU A 44 4.40 15.65 -0.73
N ARG A 45 3.20 15.88 -1.26
CA ARG A 45 2.97 16.61 -2.51
C ARG A 45 2.34 17.98 -2.32
N THR A 46 2.04 18.36 -1.08
CA THR A 46 1.43 19.64 -0.72
C THR A 46 2.21 20.29 0.44
N PRO A 47 2.22 21.62 0.56
CA PRO A 47 2.85 22.30 1.70
C PRO A 47 2.27 21.89 3.06
N ALA A 48 1.02 21.44 3.10
CA ALA A 48 0.32 21.03 4.31
C ALA A 48 0.63 19.58 4.76
N ALA A 49 1.27 18.77 3.89
CA ALA A 49 1.34 17.32 4.05
C ALA A 49 1.97 16.86 5.37
N LEU A 50 3.02 17.55 5.86
CA LEU A 50 3.68 17.20 7.12
C LEU A 50 2.79 17.47 8.34
N GLU A 51 2.05 18.58 8.34
CA GLU A 51 1.11 18.89 9.42
C GLU A 51 -0.10 17.94 9.41
N ILE A 52 -0.58 17.57 8.22
CA ILE A 52 -1.62 16.55 8.05
C ILE A 52 -1.14 15.20 8.58
N LEU A 53 0.06 14.75 8.17
CA LEU A 53 0.68 13.52 8.65
C LEU A 53 0.78 13.52 10.18
N LYS A 54 1.23 14.63 10.78
CA LYS A 54 1.32 14.78 12.23
C LYS A 54 -0.02 14.64 12.94
N ARG A 55 -1.06 15.27 12.40
CA ARG A 55 -2.42 15.18 12.96
C ARG A 55 -3.00 13.79 12.83
N MET A 56 -2.81 13.14 11.69
CA MET A 56 -3.25 11.75 11.51
C MET A 56 -2.44 10.78 12.39
N ALA A 57 -1.15 11.01 12.60
CA ALA A 57 -0.31 10.19 13.49
C ALA A 57 -0.75 10.21 14.95
N ALA A 58 -1.49 11.25 15.38
CA ALA A 58 -2.10 11.27 16.71
C ALA A 58 -3.11 10.13 16.91
N PHE A 59 -3.69 9.59 15.81
CA PHE A 59 -4.65 8.48 15.82
C PHE A 59 -3.99 7.09 15.86
N ALA A 60 -2.67 7.02 16.03
CA ALA A 60 -1.96 5.74 16.04
C ALA A 60 -2.35 4.86 17.23
N LYS A 61 -2.77 5.45 18.36
CA LYS A 61 -3.23 4.72 19.56
C LYS A 61 -4.59 4.07 19.37
N GLU A 62 -5.42 4.66 18.52
CA GLU A 62 -6.72 4.18 18.07
C GLU A 62 -6.56 3.12 16.96
N GLY A 63 -5.33 2.88 16.52
CA GLY A 63 -4.98 1.83 15.58
C GLY A 63 -4.74 2.31 14.15
N LEU A 64 -4.74 3.62 13.87
CA LEU A 64 -4.41 4.10 12.52
C LEU A 64 -2.94 3.82 12.19
N LEU A 65 -2.66 3.12 11.09
CA LEU A 65 -1.31 2.98 10.55
C LEU A 65 -1.06 4.13 9.55
N VAL A 66 -0.20 5.09 9.90
CA VAL A 66 0.08 6.22 9.00
C VAL A 66 1.53 6.20 8.51
N GLY A 67 1.71 6.45 7.23
CA GLY A 67 3.02 6.58 6.60
C GLY A 67 3.09 7.77 5.65
N ALA A 68 4.31 8.11 5.25
CA ALA A 68 4.57 9.17 4.30
C ALA A 68 4.87 8.61 2.91
N GLY A 69 4.12 9.07 1.91
CA GLY A 69 4.33 8.74 0.51
C GLY A 69 5.02 9.86 -0.25
N THR A 70 5.55 9.54 -1.43
CA THR A 70 6.29 10.53 -2.26
C THR A 70 7.46 11.18 -1.53
N VAL A 71 8.14 10.41 -0.66
CA VAL A 71 9.39 10.85 -0.03
C VAL A 71 10.52 10.70 -1.05
N LEU A 72 11.26 11.77 -1.30
CA LEU A 72 12.29 11.86 -2.34
C LEU A 72 13.70 12.03 -1.78
N THR A 73 13.84 12.49 -0.52
CA THR A 73 15.14 12.78 0.08
C THR A 73 15.25 12.27 1.52
N PRO A 74 16.47 12.03 2.02
CA PRO A 74 16.71 11.73 3.43
C PRO A 74 16.14 12.79 4.39
N ALA A 75 16.21 14.07 4.02
CA ALA A 75 15.64 15.16 4.82
C ALA A 75 14.11 15.06 4.94
N GLN A 76 13.41 14.76 3.84
CA GLN A 76 11.96 14.54 3.88
C GLN A 76 11.59 13.29 4.70
N ALA A 77 12.42 12.25 4.69
CA ALA A 77 12.22 11.10 5.56
C ALA A 77 12.34 11.49 7.04
N ASP A 78 13.33 12.31 7.40
CA ASP A 78 13.50 12.80 8.77
C ASP A 78 12.30 13.64 9.23
N GLU A 79 11.83 14.55 8.37
CA GLU A 79 10.62 15.35 8.63
C GLU A 79 9.39 14.47 8.80
N ALA A 80 9.20 13.47 7.95
CA ALA A 80 8.09 12.54 8.03
C ALA A 80 8.12 11.68 9.31
N ILE A 81 9.30 11.15 9.67
CA ILE A 81 9.49 10.36 10.89
C ILE A 81 9.22 11.24 12.12
N ALA A 82 9.71 12.48 12.13
CA ALA A 82 9.45 13.45 13.20
C ALA A 82 7.96 13.82 13.31
N ALA A 83 7.23 13.82 12.18
CA ALA A 83 5.78 13.97 12.15
C ALA A 83 5.02 12.69 12.56
N GLY A 84 5.71 11.57 12.82
CA GLY A 84 5.08 10.34 13.30
C GLY A 84 4.75 9.32 12.21
N ALA A 85 5.33 9.44 11.00
CA ALA A 85 5.23 8.38 9.99
C ALA A 85 5.82 7.05 10.52
N GLN A 86 5.03 5.98 10.41
CA GLN A 86 5.41 4.63 10.81
C GLN A 86 6.04 3.85 9.64
N PHE A 87 5.81 4.30 8.40
CA PHE A 87 6.46 3.76 7.21
C PHE A 87 6.67 4.84 6.15
N ILE A 88 7.64 4.62 5.28
CA ILE A 88 8.04 5.52 4.20
C ILE A 88 7.81 4.83 2.86
N VAL A 89 7.20 5.55 1.91
CA VAL A 89 6.96 5.08 0.55
C VAL A 89 7.54 6.10 -0.44
N THR A 90 8.30 5.60 -1.41
CA THR A 90 8.94 6.43 -2.44
C THR A 90 8.44 6.02 -3.82
N PRO A 91 8.41 6.91 -4.82
CA PRO A 91 7.95 6.58 -6.17
C PRO A 91 8.98 5.77 -6.97
N GLY A 92 10.26 5.83 -6.58
CA GLY A 92 11.38 5.08 -7.16
C GLY A 92 12.40 4.73 -6.10
N ILE A 93 13.41 3.94 -6.44
CA ILE A 93 14.42 3.47 -5.48
C ILE A 93 15.67 4.35 -5.51
N ASP A 94 16.02 4.88 -4.34
CA ASP A 94 17.30 5.55 -4.09
C ASP A 94 18.03 4.85 -2.94
N ALA A 95 19.27 4.43 -3.18
CA ALA A 95 20.01 3.59 -2.24
C ALA A 95 20.44 4.35 -0.98
N GLU A 96 20.68 5.67 -1.09
CA GLU A 96 21.01 6.51 0.05
C GLU A 96 19.80 6.65 0.98
N LEU A 97 18.64 7.00 0.43
CA LEU A 97 17.39 7.11 1.15
C LEU A 97 16.97 5.79 1.81
N VAL A 98 17.12 4.66 1.11
CA VAL A 98 16.86 3.33 1.69
C VAL A 98 17.73 3.08 2.92
N ARG A 99 19.05 3.27 2.80
CA ARG A 99 19.97 3.07 3.92
C ARG A 99 19.70 4.03 5.07
N HIS A 100 19.33 5.28 4.75
CA HIS A 100 18.99 6.30 5.74
C HIS A 100 17.77 5.92 6.58
N CYS A 101 16.72 5.39 5.95
CA CYS A 101 15.53 4.87 6.63
C CYS A 101 15.85 3.59 7.43
N GLN A 102 16.63 2.65 6.87
CA GLN A 102 17.06 1.45 7.58
C GLN A 102 17.86 1.75 8.85
N ALA A 103 18.77 2.74 8.80
CA ALA A 103 19.55 3.19 9.96
C ALA A 103 18.67 3.76 11.10
N ARG A 104 17.47 4.25 10.76
CA ARG A 104 16.46 4.74 11.71
C ARG A 104 15.44 3.68 12.12
N GLN A 105 15.61 2.44 11.63
CA GLN A 105 14.70 1.33 11.88
C GLN A 105 13.25 1.62 11.49
N VAL A 106 13.04 2.46 10.46
CA VAL A 106 11.71 2.70 9.88
C VAL A 106 11.52 1.84 8.63
N LEU A 107 10.32 1.28 8.46
CA LEU A 107 9.95 0.56 7.25
C LEU A 107 10.02 1.51 6.05
N ILE A 108 10.78 1.13 5.01
CA ILE A 108 10.74 1.78 3.70
C ILE A 108 10.27 0.79 2.64
N ILE A 109 9.34 1.24 1.79
CA ILE A 109 8.81 0.50 0.64
C ILE A 109 9.09 1.34 -0.62
N PRO A 110 10.29 1.21 -1.23
CA PRO A 110 10.65 2.05 -2.36
C PRO A 110 10.05 1.58 -3.67
N GLY A 111 9.87 2.51 -4.61
CA GLY A 111 9.35 2.21 -5.95
C GLY A 111 10.33 1.43 -6.83
N ALA A 112 9.84 0.41 -7.53
CA ALA A 112 10.58 -0.35 -8.54
C ALA A 112 9.61 -0.86 -9.62
N THR A 113 10.03 -0.79 -10.89
CA THR A 113 9.22 -1.17 -12.05
C THR A 113 9.97 -2.09 -13.01
N THR A 114 11.29 -2.21 -12.88
CA THR A 114 12.17 -3.01 -13.72
C THR A 114 12.93 -4.06 -12.92
N ALA A 115 13.47 -5.08 -13.59
CA ALA A 115 14.30 -6.10 -12.95
C ALA A 115 15.56 -5.51 -12.29
N THR A 116 16.15 -4.46 -12.89
CA THR A 116 17.32 -3.77 -12.31
C THR A 116 17.00 -3.13 -10.97
N GLU A 117 15.84 -2.48 -10.86
CA GLU A 117 15.41 -1.82 -9.61
C GLU A 117 15.02 -2.86 -8.54
N VAL A 118 14.36 -3.95 -8.93
CA VAL A 118 14.05 -5.06 -8.00
C VAL A 118 15.34 -5.73 -7.50
N MET A 119 16.32 -5.91 -8.39
CA MET A 119 17.64 -6.45 -8.01
C MET A 119 18.37 -5.51 -7.05
N LEU A 120 18.31 -4.18 -7.27
CA LEU A 120 18.85 -3.21 -6.33
C LEU A 120 18.16 -3.30 -4.97
N ALA A 121 16.83 -3.40 -4.92
CA ALA A 121 16.08 -3.57 -3.68
C ALA A 121 16.50 -4.84 -2.92
N ALA A 122 16.66 -5.95 -3.62
CA ALA A 122 17.15 -7.20 -3.04
C ALA A 122 18.58 -7.06 -2.47
N ASN A 123 19.48 -6.38 -3.20
CA ASN A 123 20.85 -6.12 -2.75
C ASN A 123 20.90 -5.21 -1.50
N LEU A 124 19.90 -4.35 -1.33
CA LEU A 124 19.74 -3.51 -0.14
C LEU A 124 19.04 -4.25 1.02
N GLY A 125 18.73 -5.54 0.86
CA GLY A 125 18.09 -6.37 1.89
C GLY A 125 16.61 -6.08 2.09
N LEU A 126 15.94 -5.48 1.10
CA LEU A 126 14.51 -5.20 1.18
C LEU A 126 13.69 -6.45 0.84
N GLU A 127 12.62 -6.65 1.61
CA GLU A 127 11.66 -7.75 1.40
C GLU A 127 10.47 -7.31 0.51
N CYS A 128 10.25 -6.00 0.36
CA CYS A 128 9.10 -5.46 -0.37
C CYS A 128 9.45 -4.16 -1.11
N VAL A 129 8.93 -4.03 -2.33
CA VAL A 129 8.98 -2.79 -3.13
C VAL A 129 7.57 -2.35 -3.53
N LYS A 130 7.40 -1.05 -3.79
CA LYS A 130 6.21 -0.50 -4.44
C LYS A 130 6.36 -0.72 -5.95
N PHE A 131 5.39 -1.37 -6.58
CA PHE A 131 5.36 -1.48 -8.05
C PHE A 131 4.58 -0.29 -8.61
N PHE A 132 5.27 0.69 -9.19
CA PHE A 132 4.67 1.97 -9.56
C PHE A 132 5.28 2.60 -10.82
N PRO A 133 4.48 3.07 -11.80
CA PRO A 133 3.01 3.03 -11.85
C PRO A 133 2.49 1.69 -12.38
N ALA A 134 1.71 0.95 -11.58
CA ALA A 134 1.40 -0.46 -11.82
C ALA A 134 0.73 -0.73 -13.18
N GLU A 135 -0.44 -0.13 -13.45
CA GLU A 135 -1.19 -0.40 -14.69
C GLU A 135 -0.41 0.03 -15.93
N ALA A 136 0.17 1.23 -15.91
CA ALA A 136 0.97 1.75 -17.01
C ALA A 136 2.25 0.94 -17.28
N SER A 137 2.70 0.14 -16.32
CA SER A 137 3.90 -0.70 -16.42
C SER A 137 3.58 -2.16 -16.76
N GLY A 138 2.37 -2.46 -17.23
CA GLY A 138 1.95 -3.82 -17.63
C GLY A 138 1.24 -4.62 -16.54
N GLY A 139 0.92 -3.98 -15.42
CA GLY A 139 0.04 -4.50 -14.37
C GLY A 139 0.47 -5.84 -13.78
N ILE A 140 -0.51 -6.66 -13.41
CA ILE A 140 -0.28 -7.97 -12.76
C ILE A 140 0.57 -8.93 -13.61
N LYS A 141 0.54 -8.80 -14.95
CA LYS A 141 1.35 -9.63 -15.85
C LYS A 141 2.85 -9.31 -15.69
N MET A 142 3.20 -8.02 -15.72
CA MET A 142 4.59 -7.59 -15.47
C MET A 142 5.04 -7.99 -14.08
N LEU A 143 4.21 -7.75 -13.06
CA LEU A 143 4.54 -8.07 -11.67
C LEU A 143 4.84 -9.58 -11.48
N LYS A 144 4.04 -10.47 -12.10
CA LYS A 144 4.33 -11.91 -12.11
C LYS A 144 5.64 -12.27 -12.83
N ALA A 145 5.95 -11.59 -13.94
CA ALA A 145 7.21 -11.79 -14.66
C ALA A 145 8.42 -11.35 -13.84
N LEU A 146 8.33 -10.22 -13.14
CA LEU A 146 9.36 -9.74 -12.22
C LEU A 146 9.55 -10.69 -11.04
N HIS A 147 8.47 -11.24 -10.46
CA HIS A 147 8.59 -12.16 -9.33
C HIS A 147 9.32 -13.47 -9.67
N GLY A 148 9.28 -13.93 -10.94
CA GLY A 148 9.95 -15.17 -11.38
C GLY A 148 11.43 -15.28 -10.96
N PRO A 149 12.31 -14.33 -11.35
CA PRO A 149 13.70 -14.31 -10.91
C PRO A 149 13.91 -13.81 -9.46
N PHE A 150 12.91 -13.19 -8.84
CA PHE A 150 13.01 -12.63 -7.49
C PHE A 150 11.96 -13.24 -6.54
N PRO A 151 12.03 -14.55 -6.23
CA PRO A 151 10.97 -15.28 -5.53
C PRO A 151 10.74 -14.85 -4.08
N ASN A 152 11.70 -14.13 -3.48
CA ASN A 152 11.57 -13.58 -2.13
C ASN A 152 11.06 -12.13 -2.13
N MET A 153 11.02 -11.46 -3.28
CA MET A 153 10.54 -10.09 -3.37
C MET A 153 9.02 -10.04 -3.33
N ARG A 154 8.51 -9.16 -2.47
CA ARG A 154 7.09 -8.83 -2.35
C ARG A 154 6.81 -7.46 -2.97
N PHE A 155 5.55 -7.21 -3.30
CA PHE A 155 5.14 -6.05 -4.06
C PHE A 155 3.94 -5.35 -3.44
N MET A 156 3.98 -4.02 -3.44
CA MET A 156 2.82 -3.16 -3.17
C MET A 156 2.48 -2.39 -4.47
N PRO A 157 1.73 -3.00 -5.41
CA PRO A 157 1.37 -2.33 -6.66
C PRO A 157 0.48 -1.11 -6.41
N THR A 158 0.81 0.00 -7.06
CA THR A 158 0.11 1.29 -6.93
C THR A 158 0.10 2.02 -8.27
N GLY A 159 -0.99 2.71 -8.58
CA GLY A 159 -1.11 3.55 -9.78
C GLY A 159 -1.98 2.90 -10.85
N GLY A 160 -3.13 3.53 -11.12
CA GLY A 160 -4.14 3.05 -12.08
C GLY A 160 -5.08 1.96 -11.54
N ILE A 161 -4.84 1.45 -10.32
CA ILE A 161 -5.67 0.42 -9.70
C ILE A 161 -6.98 1.04 -9.19
N THR A 162 -8.10 0.38 -9.48
CA THR A 162 -9.46 0.80 -9.12
C THR A 162 -10.16 -0.25 -8.26
N LEU A 163 -11.37 0.05 -7.80
CA LEU A 163 -12.22 -0.90 -7.07
C LEU A 163 -12.51 -2.17 -7.91
N GLU A 164 -12.53 -2.04 -9.23
CA GLU A 164 -12.82 -3.14 -10.15
C GLU A 164 -11.58 -4.00 -10.44
N THR A 165 -10.39 -3.39 -10.50
CA THR A 165 -9.16 -4.08 -10.93
C THR A 165 -8.29 -4.59 -9.77
N PHE A 166 -8.40 -4.00 -8.58
CA PHE A 166 -7.60 -4.45 -7.44
C PHE A 166 -7.78 -5.94 -7.05
N PRO A 167 -8.97 -6.58 -7.21
CA PRO A 167 -9.14 -8.00 -6.89
C PRO A 167 -8.29 -8.92 -7.75
N GLU A 168 -7.78 -8.47 -8.90
CA GLU A 168 -6.87 -9.25 -9.75
C GLU A 168 -5.47 -9.40 -9.14
N TYR A 169 -5.07 -8.46 -8.28
CA TYR A 169 -3.75 -8.41 -7.66
C TYR A 169 -3.67 -9.23 -6.38
N LEU A 170 -4.65 -9.08 -5.48
CA LEU A 170 -4.61 -9.66 -4.13
C LEU A 170 -4.46 -11.20 -4.03
N PRO A 171 -4.96 -12.01 -4.98
CA PRO A 171 -4.74 -13.46 -4.96
C PRO A 171 -3.28 -13.86 -5.18
N PHE A 172 -2.47 -12.99 -5.79
CA PHE A 172 -1.05 -13.27 -6.03
C PHE A 172 -0.28 -13.03 -4.72
N LYS A 173 0.10 -14.11 -4.03
CA LYS A 173 0.73 -14.07 -2.68
C LYS A 173 1.87 -13.05 -2.49
N PRO A 174 2.74 -12.78 -3.48
CA PRO A 174 3.77 -11.74 -3.34
C PRO A 174 3.21 -10.32 -3.19
N VAL A 175 1.95 -10.06 -3.55
CA VAL A 175 1.28 -8.79 -3.30
C VAL A 175 0.92 -8.69 -1.81
N VAL A 176 1.55 -7.75 -1.10
CA VAL A 176 1.23 -7.45 0.31
C VAL A 176 -0.05 -6.64 0.41
N GLY A 177 -0.25 -5.70 -0.50
CA GLY A 177 -1.44 -4.88 -0.58
C GLY A 177 -1.38 -3.98 -1.80
N VAL A 178 -2.49 -3.34 -2.13
CA VAL A 178 -2.60 -2.42 -3.28
C VAL A 178 -2.67 -0.98 -2.78
N GLY A 179 -1.92 -0.08 -3.39
CA GLY A 179 -2.07 1.35 -3.17
C GLY A 179 -3.15 1.93 -4.08
N GLY A 180 -4.06 2.74 -3.54
CA GLY A 180 -5.17 3.29 -4.32
C GLY A 180 -5.86 4.50 -3.72
N THR A 181 -6.68 5.17 -4.54
CA THR A 181 -7.36 6.43 -4.15
C THR A 181 -8.88 6.35 -4.25
N TRP A 182 -9.45 5.19 -4.63
CA TRP A 182 -10.88 5.08 -4.96
C TRP A 182 -11.81 5.24 -3.75
N MET A 183 -11.32 4.95 -2.54
CA MET A 183 -12.03 5.11 -1.27
C MET A 183 -11.84 6.51 -0.65
N VAL A 184 -10.81 7.25 -1.08
CA VAL A 184 -10.48 8.60 -0.58
C VAL A 184 -10.45 9.61 -1.73
N LYS A 185 -11.52 9.63 -2.55
CA LYS A 185 -11.59 10.50 -3.73
C LYS A 185 -11.48 11.98 -3.33
N LYS A 186 -10.72 12.75 -4.12
CA LYS A 186 -10.54 14.20 -3.91
C LYS A 186 -11.88 14.94 -3.81
N GLU A 187 -12.86 14.55 -4.63
CA GLU A 187 -14.21 15.11 -4.62
C GLU A 187 -14.87 14.99 -3.23
N TRP A 188 -14.85 13.80 -2.62
CA TRP A 188 -15.46 13.55 -1.31
C TRP A 188 -14.74 14.30 -0.21
N ILE A 189 -13.40 14.36 -0.25
CA ILE A 189 -12.60 15.13 0.70
C ILE A 189 -12.92 16.64 0.58
N SER A 190 -13.00 17.17 -0.64
CA SER A 190 -13.25 18.59 -0.87
C SER A 190 -14.66 19.06 -0.50
N THR A 191 -15.61 18.12 -0.44
CA THR A 191 -17.00 18.37 -0.06
C THR A 191 -17.32 17.86 1.35
N GLU A 192 -16.28 17.53 2.12
CA GLU A 192 -16.36 17.04 3.51
C GLU A 192 -17.29 15.82 3.68
N ARG A 193 -17.42 14.99 2.63
CA ARG A 193 -18.20 13.75 2.63
C ARG A 193 -17.42 12.58 3.24
N PHE A 194 -16.99 12.76 4.49
CA PHE A 194 -16.26 11.76 5.26
C PHE A 194 -17.14 10.53 5.60
N ASP A 195 -18.46 10.71 5.66
CA ASP A 195 -19.44 9.64 5.73
C ASP A 195 -19.32 8.68 4.53
N ILE A 196 -19.26 9.21 3.31
CA ILE A 196 -19.08 8.41 2.10
C ILE A 196 -17.72 7.70 2.09
N ILE A 197 -16.67 8.34 2.63
CA ILE A 197 -15.35 7.73 2.73
C ILE A 197 -15.37 6.52 3.66
N ALA A 198 -16.06 6.60 4.80
CA ALA A 198 -16.22 5.47 5.71
C ALA A 198 -16.95 4.30 5.03
N ASP A 199 -18.08 4.57 4.37
CA ASP A 199 -18.83 3.56 3.62
C ASP A 199 -17.98 2.92 2.50
N ALA A 200 -17.19 3.73 1.78
CA ALA A 200 -16.32 3.26 0.72
C ALA A 200 -15.15 2.41 1.25
N CYS A 201 -14.64 2.72 2.44
CA CYS A 201 -13.64 1.91 3.12
C CYS A 201 -14.24 0.56 3.55
N GLU A 202 -15.43 0.55 4.14
CA GLU A 202 -16.12 -0.69 4.52
C GLU A 202 -16.36 -1.59 3.30
N ALA A 203 -16.92 -1.02 2.21
CA ALA A 203 -17.12 -1.73 0.96
C ALA A 203 -15.80 -2.28 0.38
N THR A 204 -14.72 -1.52 0.48
CA THR A 204 -13.39 -1.96 0.05
C THR A 204 -12.91 -3.15 0.90
N MET A 205 -13.10 -3.13 2.22
CA MET A 205 -12.69 -4.21 3.11
C MET A 205 -13.49 -5.50 2.88
N LEU A 206 -14.79 -5.40 2.56
CA LEU A 206 -15.60 -6.54 2.12
C LEU A 206 -15.04 -7.15 0.82
N ALA A 207 -14.74 -6.30 -0.16
CA ALA A 207 -14.17 -6.75 -1.43
C ALA A 207 -12.77 -7.38 -1.29
N VAL A 208 -11.93 -6.88 -0.36
CA VAL A 208 -10.65 -7.51 0.02
C VAL A 208 -10.87 -8.92 0.57
N ALA A 209 -11.83 -9.09 1.47
CA ALA A 209 -12.14 -10.40 2.04
C ALA A 209 -12.58 -11.39 0.95
N ASP A 210 -13.39 -10.97 0.01
CA ASP A 210 -13.87 -11.81 -1.09
C ASP A 210 -12.77 -12.15 -2.10
N ALA A 211 -11.92 -11.18 -2.48
CA ALA A 211 -10.77 -11.43 -3.35
C ALA A 211 -9.82 -12.49 -2.75
N ARG A 212 -9.64 -12.47 -1.42
CA ARG A 212 -8.83 -13.47 -0.70
C ARG A 212 -9.52 -14.82 -0.54
N ARG A 213 -10.85 -14.86 -0.43
CA ARG A 213 -11.65 -16.10 -0.36
C ARG A 213 -11.71 -16.83 -1.70
N GLY A 214 -11.85 -16.10 -2.82
CA GLY A 214 -11.88 -16.68 -4.17
C GLY A 214 -10.68 -17.60 -4.46
N ASN A 215 -9.51 -17.26 -3.88
CA ASN A 215 -8.29 -18.07 -3.95
C ASN A 215 -8.33 -19.36 -3.08
N ARG A 216 -9.12 -19.40 -2.00
CA ARG A 216 -9.30 -20.62 -1.18
C ARG A 216 -10.24 -21.62 -1.86
N LEU A 217 -11.36 -21.14 -2.40
CA LEU A 217 -12.35 -22.01 -3.06
C LEU A 217 -11.85 -22.58 -4.39
N SER A 218 -11.09 -21.82 -5.19
CA SER A 218 -10.48 -22.32 -6.42
C SER A 218 -9.45 -23.44 -6.17
N LYS A 219 -8.66 -23.33 -5.09
CA LYS A 219 -7.74 -24.38 -4.64
C LYS A 219 -8.43 -25.62 -4.08
N THR A 220 -9.65 -25.49 -3.59
CA THR A 220 -10.42 -26.64 -3.09
C THR A 220 -11.04 -27.43 -4.25
N LYS A 221 -11.39 -26.75 -5.36
CA LYS A 221 -11.89 -27.40 -6.58
C LYS A 221 -10.80 -28.11 -7.40
N SER A 222 -9.53 -27.73 -7.28
CA SER A 222 -8.43 -28.36 -8.03
C SER A 222 -7.88 -29.66 -7.42
N VAL A 223 -8.52 -30.21 -6.36
CA VAL A 223 -8.11 -31.48 -5.72
C VAL A 223 -9.05 -32.65 -6.12
N GLY A 224 -10.00 -32.42 -7.03
CA GLY A 224 -10.94 -33.46 -7.47
C GLY A 224 -11.04 -33.55 -8.98
N THR A 225 -10.12 -34.28 -9.61
CA THR A 225 -10.33 -35.23 -10.74
C THR A 225 -8.96 -35.77 -11.17
N ALA A 226 -8.46 -36.74 -10.41
CA ALA A 226 -7.40 -37.65 -10.85
C ALA A 226 -7.86 -39.08 -10.56
N ALA A 227 -8.81 -39.55 -11.36
CA ALA A 227 -9.13 -40.96 -11.54
C ALA A 227 -9.79 -41.05 -12.92
N ASP A 228 -9.02 -41.55 -13.89
CA ASP A 228 -9.45 -42.43 -14.98
C ASP A 228 -8.34 -42.48 -16.04
N TRP A 229 -7.33 -43.30 -15.75
CA TRP A 229 -6.47 -43.93 -16.75
C TRP A 229 -6.38 -45.41 -16.37
N GLN A 230 -7.22 -46.24 -16.97
CA GLN A 230 -6.97 -47.67 -17.13
C GLN A 230 -7.46 -48.14 -18.50
N GLU A 231 -6.52 -48.82 -19.18
CA GLU A 231 -6.58 -49.63 -20.41
C GLU A 231 -6.82 -48.95 -21.77
#